data_AF-A0A951JGT8-F1
#
_entry.id   AF-A0A951JGT8-F1
#
_cell.length_a   1.000
_cell.length_b   1.000
_cell.length_c   1.000
_cell.angle_alpha   90.00
_cell.angle_beta   90.00
_cell.angle_gamma   90.00
#
_symmetry.space_group_name_H-M   'P 1'
#
loop_
_entity.id
_entity.type
_entity.pdbx_description
1 polymer ?
#
loop_
_entity_poly.entity_id
_entity_poly.type
_entity_poly.pdbx_seq_one_letter_code
_entity_poly.pdbx_strand_id
1 'polypeptide(L)'
;MEVCAPRPRRRHERRSRHHRPLPLPASGGLRPPDPRGLRRTLGPPARRRRGHRDGHGLLQPRAPAGALGGRPAGPRRAPWGGSPGGGGRRGDAVSLEALRFPIGRFRPGPPLSPDERAAAIDELAALPGKLRAAVSDLDDARLDTPYRPDGWTVRQLVHHVPDSHLNSYIRFKWAMSEERPAIKVYDQDAWAGHADSRTAAVAPSLDLLEALHARWTAWLRTFTDADWERELVHPESGTLTLDAMLQLYRWHSAHHLAHVTRLRERMGW
;
A
#
# COMPACT_ATOMS: atom_id res chain seq x y z
N MET A 1 -34.54 -72.71 -10.24
CA MET A 1 -35.79 -72.61 -11.01
C MET A 1 -36.86 -72.32 -9.97
N GLU A 2 -37.49 -71.15 -9.89
CA GLU A 2 -37.94 -70.24 -10.94
C GLU A 2 -38.00 -68.80 -10.39
N VAL A 3 -37.84 -67.85 -11.30
CA VAL A 3 -37.74 -66.41 -11.10
C VAL A 3 -39.03 -65.78 -11.61
N CYS A 4 -39.27 -64.52 -11.20
CA CYS A 4 -40.03 -63.45 -11.86
C CYS A 4 -41.48 -63.24 -11.37
N ALA A 5 -41.95 -62.02 -11.08
CA ALA A 5 -41.55 -60.69 -11.57
C ALA A 5 -41.75 -59.56 -10.53
N PRO A 6 -41.12 -58.38 -10.69
CA PRO A 6 -41.07 -57.33 -9.66
C PRO A 6 -42.15 -56.24 -9.81
N ARG A 7 -42.54 -55.65 -8.67
CA ARG A 7 -43.45 -54.50 -8.53
C ARG A 7 -42.75 -53.16 -8.84
N PRO A 8 -43.47 -52.13 -9.35
CA PRO A 8 -42.90 -50.81 -9.63
C PRO A 8 -42.66 -49.99 -8.35
N ARG A 9 -41.52 -49.27 -8.32
CA ARG A 9 -41.10 -48.39 -7.22
C ARG A 9 -41.91 -47.07 -7.22
N ARG A 10 -42.41 -46.69 -6.04
CA ARG A 10 -43.08 -45.42 -5.76
C ARG A 10 -42.07 -44.26 -5.79
N ARG A 11 -42.36 -43.19 -6.54
CA ARG A 11 -41.70 -41.88 -6.40
C ARG A 11 -42.21 -41.21 -5.11
N HIS A 12 -41.29 -40.88 -4.20
CA HIS A 12 -41.58 -40.04 -3.05
C HIS A 12 -41.50 -38.56 -3.48
N GLU A 13 -42.64 -37.88 -3.50
CA GLU A 13 -42.71 -36.42 -3.51
C GLU A 13 -42.26 -35.89 -2.14
N ARG A 14 -41.15 -35.16 -2.11
CA ARG A 14 -40.77 -34.33 -0.94
C ARG A 14 -41.40 -32.95 -1.11
N ARG A 15 -42.33 -32.66 -0.22
CA ARG A 15 -43.05 -31.39 -0.06
C ARG A 15 -42.08 -30.21 0.11
N SER A 16 -42.24 -29.20 -0.73
CA SER A 16 -41.63 -27.88 -0.61
C SER A 16 -42.13 -27.18 0.66
N ARG A 17 -41.21 -26.75 1.53
CA ARG A 17 -41.52 -25.89 2.68
C ARG A 17 -41.53 -24.44 2.20
N HIS A 18 -42.71 -23.81 2.21
CA HIS A 18 -42.84 -22.37 2.01
C HIS A 18 -42.30 -21.63 3.24
N HIS A 19 -41.22 -20.86 3.05
CA HIS A 19 -40.77 -19.88 4.02
C HIS A 19 -41.72 -18.68 4.02
N ARG A 20 -42.34 -18.44 5.17
CA ARG A 20 -43.16 -17.25 5.44
C ARG A 20 -42.23 -16.10 5.84
N PRO A 21 -42.29 -14.91 5.23
CA PRO A 21 -41.43 -13.79 5.61
C PRO A 21 -41.88 -13.19 6.96
N LEU A 22 -40.89 -12.78 7.76
CA LEU A 22 -41.08 -12.09 9.04
C LEU A 22 -41.60 -10.65 8.82
N PRO A 23 -42.45 -10.10 9.71
CA PRO A 23 -42.96 -8.74 9.59
C PRO A 23 -41.88 -7.69 9.91
N LEU A 24 -41.85 -6.61 9.12
CA LEU A 24 -41.03 -5.43 9.34
C LEU A 24 -41.55 -4.60 10.53
N PRO A 25 -40.69 -4.00 11.36
CA PRO A 25 -41.12 -3.12 12.44
C PRO A 25 -41.68 -1.79 11.91
N ALA A 26 -42.73 -1.30 12.57
CA ALA A 26 -43.45 -0.09 12.23
C ALA A 26 -42.56 1.17 12.31
N SER A 27 -42.74 2.04 11.31
CA SER A 27 -42.10 3.35 11.19
C SER A 27 -42.54 4.28 12.32
N GLY A 28 -41.69 4.44 13.34
CA GLY A 28 -41.83 5.49 14.34
C GLY A 28 -41.53 6.86 13.71
N GLY A 29 -42.55 7.70 13.58
CA GLY A 29 -42.42 9.06 13.05
C GLY A 29 -41.52 9.93 13.94
N LEU A 30 -40.50 10.53 13.33
CA LEU A 30 -39.73 11.62 13.94
C LEU A 30 -40.61 12.88 13.99
N ARG A 31 -40.87 13.39 15.19
CA ARG A 31 -41.47 14.72 15.39
C ARG A 31 -40.50 15.81 14.91
N PRO A 32 -40.96 16.87 14.22
CA PRO A 32 -40.11 18.02 13.93
C PRO A 32 -39.79 18.81 15.21
N PRO A 33 -38.61 19.45 15.30
CA PRO A 33 -38.23 20.26 16.46
C PRO A 33 -39.01 21.58 16.56
N ASP A 34 -39.25 22.01 17.80
CA ASP A 34 -39.96 23.23 18.20
C ASP A 34 -39.25 24.51 17.70
N PRO A 35 -39.94 25.46 17.02
CA PRO A 35 -39.33 26.67 16.49
C PRO A 35 -39.02 27.76 17.54
N ARG A 36 -39.21 27.52 18.84
CA ARG A 36 -38.98 28.54 19.89
C ARG A 36 -37.73 28.26 20.72
N GLY A 37 -36.56 28.49 20.13
CA GLY A 37 -35.28 28.29 20.83
C GLY A 37 -34.05 28.95 20.23
N LEU A 38 -34.17 30.05 19.48
CA LEU A 38 -33.02 30.79 18.94
C LEU A 38 -33.17 32.29 19.15
N ARG A 39 -32.79 32.78 20.34
CA ARG A 39 -32.43 34.18 20.56
C ARG A 39 -31.26 34.28 21.54
N ARG A 40 -30.05 34.39 21.01
CA ARG A 40 -28.92 35.06 21.67
C ARG A 40 -28.17 35.94 20.65
N THR A 41 -28.61 37.20 20.63
CA THR A 41 -27.86 38.45 20.44
C THR A 41 -26.57 38.42 19.61
N LEU A 42 -26.68 38.89 18.36
CA LEU A 42 -25.56 39.51 17.63
C LEU A 42 -25.39 40.97 18.12
N GLY A 43 -24.19 41.32 18.58
CA GLY A 43 -23.81 42.70 18.90
C GLY A 43 -23.47 43.52 17.64
N PRO A 44 -23.51 44.87 17.71
CA PRO A 44 -23.42 45.74 16.54
C PRO A 44 -21.96 45.86 15.99
N PRO A 45 -21.79 46.23 14.70
CA PRO A 45 -20.49 46.27 14.05
C PRO A 45 -19.68 47.51 14.46
N ALA A 46 -18.43 47.31 14.86
CA ALA A 46 -17.50 48.40 15.16
C ALA A 46 -16.95 49.04 13.86
N ARG A 47 -16.96 50.38 13.86
CA ARG A 47 -16.56 51.25 12.75
C ARG A 47 -15.07 51.13 12.40
N ARG A 48 -14.77 51.15 11.09
CA ARG A 48 -13.43 51.34 10.52
C ARG A 48 -12.82 52.67 10.94
N ARG A 49 -11.57 52.65 11.38
CA ARG A 49 -10.65 53.80 11.28
C ARG A 49 -9.47 53.42 10.39
N ARG A 50 -9.24 54.25 9.38
CA ARG A 50 -8.04 54.23 8.52
C ARG A 50 -6.83 54.66 9.37
N GLY A 51 -5.73 53.91 9.23
CA GLY A 51 -4.42 54.27 9.75
C GLY A 51 -3.37 53.72 8.81
N HIS A 52 -2.77 54.64 8.04
CA HIS A 52 -1.66 54.43 7.13
C HIS A 52 -0.37 54.31 7.96
N ARG A 53 0.50 53.32 7.66
CA ARG A 53 1.95 53.44 7.80
C ARG A 53 2.67 52.23 7.20
N ASP A 54 3.78 52.56 6.55
CA ASP A 54 4.67 51.73 5.75
C ASP A 54 5.61 50.88 6.60
N GLY A 55 6.20 49.85 5.96
CA GLY A 55 7.57 49.44 6.24
C GLY A 55 7.77 48.08 6.92
N HIS A 56 8.77 47.37 6.39
CA HIS A 56 9.43 46.15 6.93
C HIS A 56 8.64 44.85 6.71
N GLY A 57 9.23 43.73 6.32
CA GLY A 57 10.62 43.33 6.24
C GLY A 57 10.59 41.79 6.20
N LEU A 58 11.40 41.19 5.33
CA LEU A 58 11.52 39.74 5.14
C LEU A 58 11.79 39.04 6.48
N LEU A 59 10.88 38.16 6.92
CA LEU A 59 11.16 37.19 7.98
C LEU A 59 11.70 35.91 7.36
N GLN A 60 12.99 35.64 7.61
CA GLN A 60 13.56 34.30 7.52
C GLN A 60 13.22 33.50 8.79
N PRO A 61 12.99 32.18 8.71
CA PRO A 61 12.91 31.34 9.90
C PRO A 61 14.30 30.97 10.43
N ARG A 62 14.49 31.21 11.74
CA ARG A 62 15.66 30.81 12.54
C ARG A 62 15.65 29.30 12.82
N ALA A 63 16.84 28.69 12.81
CA ALA A 63 17.10 27.35 13.34
C ALA A 63 17.06 27.33 14.89
N PRO A 64 16.63 26.24 15.54
CA PRO A 64 16.82 26.07 16.97
C PRO A 64 18.15 25.38 17.28
N ALA A 65 18.86 25.93 18.26
CA ALA A 65 20.08 25.37 18.84
C ALA A 65 19.76 24.45 20.03
N GLY A 66 20.48 23.32 20.09
CA GLY A 66 21.05 22.70 21.30
C GLY A 66 20.14 22.29 22.46
N ALA A 67 19.95 20.98 22.63
CA ALA A 67 19.72 20.38 23.95
C ALA A 67 20.63 19.15 24.13
N LEU A 68 21.55 19.25 25.08
CA LEU A 68 22.42 18.18 25.56
C LEU A 68 21.60 17.24 26.46
N GLY A 69 21.63 15.94 26.18
CA GLY A 69 21.03 14.91 27.04
C GLY A 69 21.68 13.55 26.77
N GLY A 70 22.45 13.07 27.74
CA GLY A 70 23.21 11.82 27.67
C GLY A 70 22.34 10.57 27.48
N ARG A 71 22.90 9.56 26.79
CA ARG A 71 22.31 8.22 26.65
C ARG A 71 23.16 7.21 27.44
N PRO A 72 22.57 6.27 28.19
CA PRO A 72 23.31 5.22 28.86
C PRO A 72 23.76 4.12 27.87
N ALA A 73 24.91 3.53 28.16
CA ALA A 73 25.54 2.48 27.38
C ALA A 73 24.78 1.14 27.47
N GLY A 74 24.45 0.56 26.30
CA GLY A 74 24.03 -0.83 26.16
C GLY A 74 25.22 -1.78 25.96
N PRO A 75 25.07 -3.09 26.24
CA PRO A 75 26.19 -3.98 26.45
C PRO A 75 26.95 -4.32 25.15
N ARG A 76 28.27 -4.24 25.25
CA ARG A 76 29.24 -4.67 24.23
C ARG A 76 29.13 -6.19 24.01
N ARG A 77 28.99 -6.62 22.75
CA ARG A 77 29.26 -8.00 22.33
C ARG A 77 30.39 -8.03 21.29
N ALA A 78 31.08 -9.16 21.30
CA ALA A 78 32.49 -9.38 20.98
C ALA A 78 32.92 -9.04 19.53
N PRO A 79 34.21 -8.71 19.33
CA PRO A 79 34.81 -8.63 18.01
C PRO A 79 34.99 -10.04 17.45
N TRP A 80 34.60 -10.25 16.19
CA TRP A 80 34.97 -11.43 15.42
C TRP A 80 36.49 -11.42 15.21
N GLY A 81 37.20 -12.24 16.00
CA GLY A 81 38.62 -12.53 15.82
C GLY A 81 38.83 -13.50 14.64
N GLY A 82 39.76 -13.18 13.76
CA GLY A 82 39.99 -13.89 12.51
C GLY A 82 41.01 -15.03 12.59
N SER A 83 41.14 -15.78 11.49
CA SER A 83 42.43 -16.22 10.91
C SER A 83 42.25 -16.69 9.46
N PRO A 84 43.24 -16.46 8.57
CA PRO A 84 43.16 -16.74 7.14
C PRO A 84 43.75 -18.12 6.81
N GLY A 85 43.07 -18.90 5.98
CA GLY A 85 43.64 -20.13 5.43
C GLY A 85 42.60 -21.04 4.80
N GLY A 86 42.65 -21.20 3.48
CA GLY A 86 41.86 -22.20 2.75
C GLY A 86 41.29 -21.62 1.47
N GLY A 87 41.93 -21.94 0.34
CA GLY A 87 41.45 -21.63 -1.00
C GLY A 87 40.13 -22.35 -1.28
N GLY A 88 39.03 -21.74 -0.86
CA GLY A 88 37.68 -22.03 -1.33
C GLY A 88 37.36 -21.11 -2.50
N ARG A 89 36.82 -21.68 -3.59
CA ARG A 89 36.25 -20.90 -4.70
C ARG A 89 35.38 -19.79 -4.11
N ARG A 90 35.71 -18.52 -4.41
CA ARG A 90 34.88 -17.38 -4.02
C ARG A 90 33.53 -17.58 -4.69
N GLY A 91 32.55 -18.11 -3.96
CA GLY A 91 31.15 -17.92 -4.35
C GLY A 91 30.94 -16.41 -4.33
N ASP A 92 30.61 -15.83 -5.48
CA ASP A 92 30.48 -14.39 -5.61
C ASP A 92 29.49 -13.88 -4.56
N ALA A 93 30.00 -13.14 -3.57
CA ALA A 93 29.16 -12.53 -2.56
C ALA A 93 28.19 -11.57 -3.28
N VAL A 94 26.88 -11.81 -3.14
CA VAL A 94 25.86 -10.94 -3.72
C VAL A 94 26.07 -9.53 -3.17
N SER A 95 26.28 -8.55 -4.05
CA SER A 95 26.55 -7.18 -3.64
C SER A 95 25.34 -6.54 -2.93
N LEU A 96 25.58 -5.56 -2.07
CA LEU A 96 24.50 -4.81 -1.43
C LEU A 96 23.58 -4.13 -2.45
N GLU A 97 24.12 -3.71 -3.61
CA GLU A 97 23.34 -3.14 -4.70
C GLU A 97 22.39 -4.19 -5.31
N ALA A 98 22.87 -5.42 -5.53
CA ALA A 98 22.05 -6.52 -6.03
C ALA A 98 20.99 -6.95 -5.02
N LEU A 99 21.28 -6.89 -3.72
CA LEU A 99 20.27 -7.12 -2.67
C LEU A 99 19.23 -6.00 -2.63
N ARG A 100 19.65 -4.74 -2.80
CA ARG A 100 18.75 -3.59 -2.78
C ARG A 100 17.88 -3.54 -4.03
N PHE A 101 18.42 -3.87 -5.20
CA PHE A 101 17.75 -3.84 -6.50
C PHE A 101 17.85 -5.20 -7.22
N PRO A 102 17.15 -6.24 -6.73
CA PRO A 102 17.27 -7.61 -7.26
C PRO A 102 16.80 -7.78 -8.70
N ILE A 103 16.08 -6.79 -9.24
CA ILE A 103 15.61 -6.72 -10.63
C ILE A 103 16.12 -5.47 -11.35
N GLY A 104 17.16 -4.82 -10.82
CA GLY A 104 17.64 -3.53 -11.29
C GLY A 104 16.80 -2.34 -10.80
N ARG A 105 17.30 -1.13 -11.04
CA ARG A 105 16.63 0.13 -10.71
C ARG A 105 15.55 0.45 -11.73
N PHE A 106 14.46 1.06 -11.27
CA PHE A 106 13.45 1.59 -12.18
C PHE A 106 14.08 2.61 -13.14
N ARG A 107 13.73 2.47 -14.42
CA ARG A 107 13.99 3.47 -15.45
C ARG A 107 12.69 3.60 -16.25
N PRO A 108 12.10 4.80 -16.33
CA PRO A 108 10.91 4.98 -17.16
C PRO A 108 11.29 4.71 -18.62
N GLY A 109 10.47 3.90 -19.28
CA GLY A 109 10.56 3.68 -20.72
C GLY A 109 9.79 4.76 -21.50
N PRO A 110 9.72 4.63 -22.83
CA PRO A 110 8.74 5.38 -23.61
C PRO A 110 7.30 5.06 -23.14
N PRO A 111 6.30 5.87 -23.55
CA PRO A 111 4.89 5.54 -23.31
C PRO A 111 4.57 4.13 -23.80
N LEU A 112 3.85 3.36 -22.97
CA LEU A 112 3.48 2.00 -23.30
C LEU A 112 2.44 1.97 -24.43
N SER A 113 2.52 0.95 -25.28
CA SER A 113 1.42 0.59 -26.19
C SER A 113 0.20 0.07 -25.40
N PRO A 114 -1.00 0.06 -26.00
CA PRO A 114 -2.20 -0.49 -25.34
C PRO A 114 -2.01 -1.92 -24.81
N ASP A 115 -1.34 -2.79 -25.57
CA ASP A 115 -1.08 -4.17 -25.15
C ASP A 115 -0.08 -4.25 -23.99
N GLU A 116 0.95 -3.41 -23.98
CA GLU A 116 1.90 -3.33 -22.87
C GLU A 116 1.24 -2.77 -21.60
N ARG A 117 0.31 -1.83 -21.73
CA ARG A 117 -0.51 -1.34 -20.59
C ARG A 117 -1.39 -2.46 -20.04
N ALA A 118 -2.07 -3.21 -20.91
CA ALA A 118 -2.89 -4.35 -20.50
C ALA A 118 -2.05 -5.38 -19.72
N ALA A 119 -0.88 -5.74 -20.25
CA ALA A 119 0.05 -6.64 -19.57
C ALA A 119 0.54 -6.09 -18.22
N ALA A 120 0.88 -4.79 -18.15
CA ALA A 120 1.28 -4.14 -16.91
C ALA A 120 0.15 -4.14 -15.86
N ILE A 121 -1.10 -3.92 -16.28
CA ILE A 121 -2.28 -3.97 -15.41
C ILE A 121 -2.52 -5.41 -14.92
N ASP A 122 -2.33 -6.43 -15.76
CA ASP A 122 -2.47 -7.83 -15.37
C ASP A 122 -1.38 -8.26 -14.38
N GLU A 123 -0.14 -7.80 -14.57
CA GLU A 123 0.95 -8.01 -13.60
C GLU A 123 0.65 -7.34 -12.26
N LEU A 124 0.12 -6.12 -12.27
CA LEU A 124 -0.33 -5.43 -11.06
C LEU A 124 -1.48 -6.22 -10.40
N ALA A 125 -2.46 -6.70 -11.16
CA ALA A 125 -3.58 -7.50 -10.65
C ALA A 125 -3.12 -8.82 -10.00
N ALA A 126 -2.04 -9.42 -10.49
CA ALA A 126 -1.51 -10.68 -9.98
C ALA A 126 -0.67 -10.53 -8.70
N LEU A 127 -0.17 -9.33 -8.38
CA LEU A 127 0.72 -9.10 -7.23
C LEU A 127 0.17 -9.61 -5.89
N PRO A 128 -1.09 -9.31 -5.48
CA PRO A 128 -1.56 -9.69 -4.16
C PRO A 128 -1.49 -11.21 -3.92
N GLY A 129 -1.91 -11.99 -4.94
CA GLY A 129 -1.82 -13.45 -4.89
C GLY A 129 -0.38 -13.96 -4.83
N LYS A 130 0.51 -13.38 -5.63
CA LYS A 130 1.94 -13.73 -5.61
C LYS A 130 2.61 -13.43 -4.28
N LEU A 131 2.33 -12.25 -3.70
CA LEU A 131 2.90 -11.86 -2.41
C LEU A 131 2.34 -12.73 -1.28
N ARG A 132 1.02 -13.00 -1.27
CA ARG A 132 0.38 -13.91 -0.31
C ARG A 132 1.01 -15.30 -0.36
N ALA A 133 1.21 -15.86 -1.56
CA ALA A 133 1.86 -17.16 -1.73
C ALA A 133 3.33 -17.13 -1.28
N ALA A 134 4.05 -16.03 -1.51
CA ALA A 134 5.45 -15.91 -1.12
C ALA A 134 5.67 -15.88 0.40
N VAL A 135 4.63 -15.60 1.20
CA VAL A 135 4.72 -15.49 2.66
C VAL A 135 3.83 -16.47 3.42
N SER A 136 3.06 -17.32 2.73
CA SER A 136 2.02 -18.16 3.35
C SER A 136 2.53 -19.21 4.34
N ASP A 137 3.79 -19.62 4.21
CA ASP A 137 4.46 -20.65 4.99
C ASP A 137 5.56 -20.08 5.92
N LEU A 138 5.63 -18.76 6.05
CA LEU A 138 6.59 -18.11 6.93
C LEU A 138 6.00 -17.95 8.33
N ASP A 139 6.75 -18.41 9.34
CA ASP A 139 6.47 -18.11 10.74
C ASP A 139 6.93 -16.69 11.11
N ASP A 140 6.62 -16.24 12.33
CA ASP A 140 6.98 -14.90 12.79
C ASP A 140 8.48 -14.64 12.76
N ALA A 141 9.31 -15.64 13.07
CA ALA A 141 10.77 -15.49 13.03
C ALA A 141 11.29 -15.23 11.60
N ARG A 142 10.74 -15.93 10.60
CA ARG A 142 11.04 -15.72 9.19
C ARG A 142 10.47 -14.40 8.67
N LEU A 143 9.26 -14.02 9.09
CA LEU A 143 8.66 -12.72 8.77
C LEU A 143 9.50 -11.56 9.34
N ASP A 144 10.11 -11.74 10.50
CA ASP A 144 10.95 -10.75 11.17
C ASP A 144 12.42 -10.78 10.71
N THR A 145 12.74 -11.57 9.68
CA THR A 145 14.08 -11.61 9.09
C THR A 145 14.27 -10.44 8.11
N PRO A 146 15.35 -9.64 8.26
CA PRO A 146 15.70 -8.60 7.29
C PRO A 146 15.99 -9.17 5.90
N TYR A 147 15.42 -8.57 4.84
CA TYR A 147 15.65 -9.06 3.47
C TYR A 147 17.09 -8.81 2.98
N ARG A 148 17.82 -7.92 3.66
CA ARG A 148 19.25 -7.61 3.47
C ARG A 148 19.82 -7.04 4.78
N PRO A 149 21.16 -6.95 4.94
CA PRO A 149 21.76 -6.23 6.07
C PRO A 149 21.21 -4.80 6.17
N ASP A 150 20.83 -4.39 7.38
CA ASP A 150 20.22 -3.08 7.70
C ASP A 150 19.00 -2.73 6.82
N GLY A 151 18.30 -3.75 6.32
CA GLY A 151 17.07 -3.62 5.55
C GLY A 151 15.84 -3.86 6.40
N TRP A 152 14.68 -3.59 5.81
CA TRP A 152 13.40 -3.97 6.40
C TRP A 152 13.26 -5.48 6.54
N THR A 153 12.42 -5.90 7.48
CA THR A 153 11.99 -7.29 7.58
C THR A 153 11.00 -7.64 6.46
N VAL A 154 10.75 -8.94 6.25
CA VAL A 154 9.68 -9.38 5.34
C VAL A 154 8.33 -8.82 5.79
N ARG A 155 8.05 -8.80 7.10
CA ARG A 155 6.83 -8.21 7.67
C ARG A 155 6.67 -6.74 7.25
N GLN A 156 7.71 -5.93 7.48
CA GLN A 156 7.70 -4.51 7.09
C GLN A 156 7.51 -4.33 5.58
N LEU A 157 8.13 -5.17 4.74
CA LEU A 157 7.90 -5.15 3.29
C LEU A 157 6.43 -5.44 2.94
N VAL A 158 5.82 -6.44 3.58
CA VAL A 158 4.42 -6.81 3.31
C VAL A 158 3.45 -5.70 3.74
N HIS A 159 3.76 -4.94 4.78
CA HIS A 159 2.97 -3.75 5.17
C HIS A 159 3.22 -2.56 4.24
N HIS A 160 4.47 -2.32 3.84
CA HIS A 160 4.84 -1.21 2.95
C HIS A 160 4.16 -1.28 1.58
N VAL A 161 4.02 -2.48 0.99
CA VAL A 161 3.43 -2.61 -0.35
C VAL A 161 2.03 -1.99 -0.43
N PRO A 162 1.03 -2.36 0.40
CA PRO A 162 -0.27 -1.70 0.39
C PRO A 162 -0.22 -0.21 0.78
N ASP A 163 0.66 0.22 1.69
CA ASP A 163 0.80 1.65 2.03
C ASP A 163 1.23 2.49 0.82
N SER A 164 2.25 2.02 0.10
CA SER A 164 2.73 2.64 -1.13
C SER A 164 1.68 2.63 -2.24
N HIS A 165 0.94 1.53 -2.36
CA HIS A 165 -0.05 1.35 -3.41
C HIS A 165 -1.33 2.15 -3.13
N LEU A 166 -1.73 2.34 -1.86
CA LEU A 166 -2.82 3.25 -1.47
C LEU A 166 -2.49 4.70 -1.85
N ASN A 167 -1.26 5.15 -1.52
CA ASN A 167 -0.78 6.46 -1.93
C ASN A 167 -0.83 6.62 -3.45
N SER A 168 -0.40 5.62 -4.20
CA SER A 168 -0.47 5.63 -5.66
C SER A 168 -1.89 5.72 -6.19
N TYR A 169 -2.79 4.87 -5.69
CA TYR A 169 -4.19 4.86 -6.10
C TYR A 169 -4.84 6.24 -5.90
N ILE A 170 -4.56 6.91 -4.78
CA ILE A 170 -5.02 8.29 -4.52
C ILE A 170 -4.40 9.27 -5.52
N ARG A 171 -3.11 9.15 -5.82
CA ARG A 171 -2.43 10.02 -6.81
C ARG A 171 -3.02 9.85 -8.22
N PHE A 172 -3.36 8.63 -8.62
CA PHE A 172 -4.10 8.39 -9.86
C PHE A 172 -5.45 9.10 -9.83
N LYS A 173 -6.19 9.03 -8.71
CA LYS A 173 -7.46 9.75 -8.57
C LYS A 173 -7.28 11.26 -8.73
N TRP A 174 -6.29 11.86 -8.09
CA TRP A 174 -5.99 13.29 -8.25
C TRP A 174 -5.63 13.64 -9.70
N ALA A 175 -4.70 12.92 -10.32
CA ALA A 175 -4.32 13.22 -11.71
C ALA A 175 -5.52 13.12 -12.66
N MET A 176 -6.48 12.22 -12.39
CA MET A 176 -7.71 12.08 -13.16
C MET A 176 -8.75 13.17 -12.89
N SER A 177 -8.76 13.78 -11.71
CA SER A 177 -9.76 14.79 -11.32
C SER A 177 -9.25 16.24 -11.34
N GLU A 178 -7.95 16.43 -11.43
CA GLU A 178 -7.28 17.73 -11.32
C GLU A 178 -6.30 17.94 -12.48
N GLU A 179 -6.00 19.19 -12.78
CA GLU A 179 -5.00 19.55 -13.77
C GLU A 179 -3.61 19.57 -13.12
N ARG A 180 -2.77 18.59 -13.47
CA ARG A 180 -1.34 18.51 -13.08
C ARG A 180 -1.12 18.69 -11.56
N PRO A 181 -1.81 17.93 -10.69
CA PRO A 181 -1.75 18.14 -9.25
C PRO A 181 -0.34 17.87 -8.70
N ALA A 182 0.09 18.71 -7.75
CA ALA A 182 1.27 18.43 -6.95
C ALA A 182 0.95 17.37 -5.89
N ILE A 183 1.68 16.25 -5.90
CA ILE A 183 1.41 15.15 -4.97
C ILE A 183 2.18 15.29 -3.67
N LYS A 184 1.64 14.69 -2.60
CA LYS A 184 2.32 14.57 -1.33
C LYS A 184 3.24 13.36 -1.32
N VAL A 185 4.50 13.57 -0.93
CA VAL A 185 5.44 12.51 -0.57
C VAL A 185 5.27 12.13 0.90
N TYR A 186 5.70 10.92 1.26
CA TYR A 186 5.66 10.42 2.62
C TYR A 186 6.99 9.75 2.96
N ASP A 187 7.35 9.77 4.24
CA ASP A 187 8.55 9.11 4.74
C ASP A 187 8.25 7.62 4.95
N GLN A 188 8.59 6.80 3.95
CA GLN A 188 8.35 5.36 3.97
C GLN A 188 9.15 4.65 5.07
N ASP A 189 10.34 5.14 5.43
CA ASP A 189 11.17 4.55 6.48
C ASP A 189 10.54 4.81 7.85
N ALA A 190 9.99 6.02 8.07
CA ALA A 190 9.22 6.33 9.27
C ALA A 190 7.96 5.44 9.39
N TRP A 191 7.22 5.23 8.29
CA TRP A 191 6.02 4.38 8.27
C TRP A 191 6.36 2.91 8.56
N ALA A 192 7.41 2.38 7.93
CA ALA A 192 7.91 1.04 8.22
C ALA A 192 8.41 0.90 9.68
N GLY A 193 8.81 2.01 10.32
CA GLY A 193 9.24 2.08 11.71
C GLY A 193 8.11 2.08 12.75
N HIS A 194 6.85 2.28 12.35
CA HIS A 194 5.71 2.26 13.25
C HIS A 194 5.46 0.88 13.87
N ALA A 195 4.74 0.86 14.99
CA ALA A 195 4.48 -0.38 15.73
C ALA A 195 3.69 -1.40 14.90
N ASP A 196 2.67 -0.94 14.15
CA ASP A 196 1.87 -1.81 13.29
C ASP A 196 2.72 -2.44 12.18
N SER A 197 3.55 -1.67 11.48
CA SER A 197 4.48 -2.18 10.46
C SER A 197 5.52 -3.17 11.00
N ARG A 198 5.85 -3.09 12.30
CA ARG A 198 6.89 -3.90 12.93
C ARG A 198 6.38 -5.18 13.58
N THR A 199 5.11 -5.23 14.01
CA THR A 199 4.62 -6.35 14.82
C THR A 199 3.24 -6.85 14.45
N ALA A 200 2.47 -6.15 13.62
CA ALA A 200 1.14 -6.61 13.25
C ALA A 200 1.21 -7.90 12.42
N ALA A 201 0.15 -8.70 12.46
CA ALA A 201 -0.02 -9.80 11.53
C ALA A 201 -0.05 -9.27 10.09
N VAL A 202 0.54 -10.00 9.15
CA VAL A 202 0.60 -9.58 7.74
C VAL A 202 -0.72 -9.76 6.97
N ALA A 203 -1.62 -10.61 7.48
CA ALA A 203 -2.87 -10.96 6.79
C ALA A 203 -3.77 -9.75 6.46
N PRO A 204 -4.03 -8.79 7.38
CA PRO A 204 -4.79 -7.59 7.04
C PRO A 204 -4.18 -6.76 5.91
N SER A 205 -2.85 -6.65 5.82
CA SER A 205 -2.18 -5.94 4.73
C SER A 205 -2.32 -6.66 3.39
N LEU A 206 -2.28 -8.00 3.38
CA LEU A 206 -2.53 -8.80 2.19
C LEU A 206 -3.98 -8.66 1.71
N ASP A 207 -4.95 -8.69 2.62
CA ASP A 207 -6.37 -8.49 2.30
C ASP A 207 -6.65 -7.08 1.78
N LEU A 208 -6.03 -6.06 2.40
CA LEU A 208 -6.09 -4.68 1.94
C LEU A 208 -5.51 -4.53 0.53
N LEU A 209 -4.34 -5.12 0.27
CA LEU A 209 -3.69 -5.08 -1.04
C LEU A 209 -4.56 -5.73 -2.12
N GLU A 210 -5.16 -6.88 -1.81
CA GLU A 210 -6.05 -7.61 -2.71
C GLU A 210 -7.29 -6.78 -3.07
N ALA A 211 -7.99 -6.24 -2.07
CA ALA A 211 -9.16 -5.39 -2.30
C ALA A 211 -8.80 -4.11 -3.07
N LEU A 212 -7.67 -3.49 -2.74
CA LEU A 212 -7.15 -2.31 -3.43
C LEU A 212 -6.88 -2.61 -4.91
N HIS A 213 -6.14 -3.67 -5.21
CA HIS A 213 -5.75 -4.01 -6.58
C HIS A 213 -6.95 -4.44 -7.42
N ALA A 214 -7.93 -5.14 -6.84
CA ALA A 214 -9.17 -5.48 -7.53
C ALA A 214 -9.89 -4.21 -8.01
N ARG A 215 -10.03 -3.20 -7.14
CA ARG A 215 -10.64 -1.92 -7.52
C ARG A 215 -9.79 -1.11 -8.48
N TRP A 216 -8.49 -1.03 -8.22
CA TRP A 216 -7.59 -0.18 -8.98
C TRP A 216 -7.44 -0.69 -10.40
N THR A 217 -7.15 -1.97 -10.60
CA THR A 217 -6.97 -2.55 -11.94
C THR A 217 -8.27 -2.57 -12.74
N ALA A 218 -9.43 -2.79 -12.10
CA ALA A 218 -10.73 -2.64 -12.76
C ALA A 218 -10.94 -1.21 -13.30
N TRP A 219 -10.51 -0.19 -12.55
CA TRP A 219 -10.59 1.20 -13.00
C TRP A 219 -9.56 1.55 -14.08
N LEU A 220 -8.31 1.07 -13.97
CA LEU A 220 -7.28 1.31 -14.99
C LEU A 220 -7.67 0.76 -16.36
N ARG A 221 -8.40 -0.36 -16.41
CA ARG A 221 -8.92 -0.94 -17.66
C ARG A 221 -9.98 -0.08 -18.36
N THR A 222 -10.44 1.00 -17.73
CA THR A 222 -11.40 1.95 -18.32
C THR A 222 -10.74 3.17 -18.96
N PHE A 223 -9.42 3.32 -18.80
CA PHE A 223 -8.70 4.51 -19.26
C PHE A 223 -8.59 4.52 -20.78
N THR A 224 -8.80 5.69 -21.36
CA THR A 224 -8.47 5.99 -22.76
C THR A 224 -6.99 6.29 -22.91
N ASP A 225 -6.48 6.36 -24.14
CA ASP A 225 -5.09 6.78 -24.40
C ASP A 225 -4.80 8.17 -23.84
N ALA A 226 -5.76 9.10 -23.95
CA ALA A 226 -5.61 10.47 -23.42
C ALA A 226 -5.55 10.50 -21.89
N ASP A 227 -6.20 9.56 -21.20
CA ASP A 227 -6.13 9.46 -19.74
C ASP A 227 -4.71 9.07 -19.28
N TRP A 228 -4.02 8.21 -20.03
CA TRP A 228 -2.66 7.80 -19.72
C TRP A 228 -1.63 8.93 -19.86
N GLU A 229 -1.92 9.93 -20.68
CA GLU A 229 -1.11 11.13 -20.86
C GLU A 229 -1.28 12.15 -19.73
N ARG A 230 -2.32 11.99 -18.87
CA ARG A 230 -2.55 12.91 -17.76
C ARG A 230 -1.36 12.93 -16.80
N GLU A 231 -1.05 14.11 -16.30
CA GLU A 231 0.15 14.36 -15.51
C GLU A 231 -0.15 14.60 -14.04
N LEU A 232 0.86 14.35 -13.21
CA LEU A 232 0.99 14.82 -11.84
C LEU A 232 2.41 15.36 -11.63
N VAL A 233 2.61 16.17 -10.59
CA VAL A 233 3.91 16.74 -10.24
C VAL A 233 4.42 16.13 -8.94
N HIS A 234 5.47 15.31 -9.02
CA HIS A 234 6.21 14.82 -7.88
C HIS A 234 7.20 15.91 -7.40
N PRO A 235 7.24 16.27 -6.11
CA PRO A 235 8.17 17.28 -5.58
C PRO A 235 9.67 17.01 -5.80
N GLU A 236 10.04 15.81 -6.25
CA GLU A 236 11.44 15.35 -6.35
C GLU A 236 11.74 14.85 -7.78
N SER A 237 10.85 14.03 -8.34
CA SER A 237 11.00 13.51 -9.71
C SER A 237 10.45 14.45 -10.79
N GLY A 238 9.81 15.55 -10.42
CA GLY A 238 9.14 16.45 -11.36
C GLY A 238 7.85 15.85 -11.93
N THR A 239 7.53 16.25 -13.16
CA THR A 239 6.31 15.82 -13.84
C THR A 239 6.37 14.34 -14.23
N LEU A 240 5.30 13.60 -13.94
CA LEU A 240 5.10 12.21 -14.35
C LEU A 240 3.72 12.03 -14.98
N THR A 241 3.62 11.22 -16.03
CA THR A 241 2.34 10.80 -16.60
C THR A 241 1.76 9.61 -15.83
N LEU A 242 0.46 9.34 -15.98
CA LEU A 242 -0.16 8.14 -15.44
C LEU A 242 0.41 6.86 -16.08
N ASP A 243 0.86 6.93 -17.34
CA ASP A 243 1.61 5.83 -17.99
C ASP A 243 2.93 5.52 -17.27
N ALA A 244 3.75 6.55 -16.99
CA ALA A 244 5.00 6.40 -16.26
C ALA A 244 4.76 5.89 -14.82
N MET A 245 3.67 6.32 -14.19
CA MET A 245 3.25 5.80 -12.88
C MET A 245 2.85 4.31 -12.95
N LEU A 246 2.15 3.87 -13.99
CA LEU A 246 1.85 2.44 -14.19
C LEU A 246 3.14 1.62 -14.32
N GLN A 247 4.10 2.10 -15.13
CA GLN A 247 5.41 1.47 -15.28
C GLN A 247 6.15 1.38 -13.93
N LEU A 248 6.15 2.47 -13.15
CA LEU A 248 6.77 2.51 -11.83
C LEU A 248 6.14 1.49 -10.88
N TYR A 249 4.81 1.41 -10.81
CA TYR A 249 4.14 0.50 -9.89
C TYR A 249 4.17 -0.95 -10.36
N ARG A 250 4.26 -1.22 -11.67
CA ARG A 250 4.63 -2.54 -12.19
C ARG A 250 6.02 -2.98 -11.69
N TRP A 251 7.02 -2.11 -11.81
CA TRP A 251 8.37 -2.38 -11.30
C TRP A 251 8.40 -2.52 -9.78
N HIS A 252 7.76 -1.62 -9.03
CA HIS A 252 7.71 -1.63 -7.56
C HIS A 252 7.12 -2.93 -7.02
N SER A 253 6.04 -3.41 -7.67
CA SER A 253 5.41 -4.70 -7.38
C SER A 253 6.39 -5.86 -7.52
N ALA A 254 7.04 -5.96 -8.70
CA ALA A 254 8.01 -7.01 -8.97
C ALA A 254 9.25 -6.91 -8.07
N HIS A 255 9.67 -5.68 -7.75
CA HIS A 255 10.84 -5.38 -6.93
C HIS A 255 10.69 -5.89 -5.50
N HIS A 256 9.58 -5.56 -4.83
CA HIS A 256 9.37 -6.01 -3.45
C HIS A 256 9.00 -7.49 -3.36
N LEU A 257 8.30 -8.03 -4.35
CA LEU A 257 8.14 -9.49 -4.44
C LEU A 257 9.50 -10.17 -4.56
N ALA A 258 10.42 -9.64 -5.37
CA ALA A 258 11.77 -10.17 -5.50
C ALA A 258 12.60 -10.04 -4.22
N HIS A 259 12.41 -9.01 -3.38
CA HIS A 259 13.07 -8.98 -2.07
C HIS A 259 12.71 -10.20 -1.23
N VAL A 260 11.42 -10.57 -1.20
CA VAL A 260 10.93 -11.73 -0.45
C VAL A 260 11.43 -13.03 -1.08
N THR A 261 11.21 -13.24 -2.38
CA THR A 261 11.56 -14.51 -3.04
C THR A 261 13.07 -14.74 -3.07
N ARG A 262 13.89 -13.71 -3.33
CA ARG A 262 15.35 -13.84 -3.28
C ARG A 262 15.87 -14.06 -1.86
N LEU A 263 15.21 -13.53 -0.84
CA LEU A 263 15.57 -13.87 0.55
C LEU A 263 15.32 -15.36 0.79
N ARG A 264 14.14 -15.87 0.42
CA ARG A 264 13.80 -17.29 0.56
C ARG A 264 14.82 -18.20 -0.12
N GLU A 265 15.19 -17.89 -1.36
CA GLU A 265 16.22 -18.63 -2.12
C GLU A 265 17.55 -18.68 -1.36
N ARG A 266 18.01 -17.56 -0.80
CA ARG A 266 19.28 -17.50 -0.05
C ARG A 266 19.21 -18.22 1.30
N MET A 267 18.03 -18.31 1.90
CA MET A 267 17.83 -18.94 3.21
C MET A 267 17.39 -20.42 3.10
N GLY A 268 17.06 -20.90 1.90
CA GLY A 268 16.60 -22.27 1.66
C GLY A 268 15.20 -22.55 2.25
N TRP A 269 14.28 -21.59 2.15
CA TRP A 269 12.90 -21.69 2.69
C TRP A 269 11.87 -22.12 1.66
#